data_AF-V9D2Y2-F1
#
_entry.id   AF-V9D2Y2-F1
#
_cell.length_a   1.000
_cell.length_b   1.000
_cell.length_c   1.000
_cell.angle_alpha   90.00
_cell.angle_beta   90.00
_cell.angle_gamma   90.00
#
_symmetry.space_group_name_H-M   'P 1'
#
loop_
_entity.id
_entity.type
_entity.pdbx_description
1 polymer ?
#
loop_
_entity_poly.entity_id
_entity_poly.type
_entity_poly.pdbx_seq_one_letter_code
_entity_poly.pdbx_strand_id
1 'polypeptide(L)'
;MASPTPKERFTEASKHASLIRALLAHPSMRLNPEGLPDRSNTPSTLYNVADFEISTYKKYLLPILPPDAEKNSKALAIAKADEVKENASLLTDDMYPRMNVGGFMEKWTDAVGRTVMITSIILDARKQILFGGVFDFGEAVKEAARALQP
;
A
#
# COMPACT_ATOMS: atom_id res chain seq x y z
N MET A 1 15.49 -16.95 -3.94
CA MET A 1 15.04 -15.74 -4.68
C MET A 1 16.17 -14.73 -4.67
N ALA A 2 16.39 -14.03 -5.79
CA ALA A 2 17.30 -12.88 -5.80
C ALA A 2 16.72 -11.74 -4.95
N SER A 3 17.59 -10.90 -4.36
CA SER A 3 17.13 -9.70 -3.65
C SER A 3 16.55 -8.68 -4.64
N PRO A 4 15.44 -8.01 -4.31
CA PRO A 4 14.85 -7.01 -5.19
C PRO A 4 15.76 -5.78 -5.29
N THR A 5 15.84 -5.24 -6.49
CA THR A 5 16.54 -4.00 -6.80
C THR A 5 15.84 -2.79 -6.15
N PRO A 6 16.54 -1.65 -5.95
CA PRO A 6 15.90 -0.39 -5.55
C PRO A 6 14.68 -0.03 -6.41
N LYS A 7 14.80 -0.17 -7.74
CA LYS A 7 13.72 0.11 -8.68
C LYS A 7 12.49 -0.77 -8.47
N GLU A 8 12.67 -2.07 -8.26
CA GLU A 8 11.56 -2.99 -7.98
C GLU A 8 10.86 -2.61 -6.67
N ARG A 9 11.63 -2.32 -5.62
CA ARG A 9 11.08 -1.89 -4.32
C ARG A 9 10.28 -0.59 -4.44
N PHE A 10 10.82 0.40 -5.14
CA PHE A 10 10.13 1.67 -5.39
C PHE A 10 8.83 1.47 -6.18
N THR A 11 8.91 0.68 -7.26
CA THR A 11 7.77 0.43 -8.15
C THR A 11 6.64 -0.25 -7.39
N GLU A 12 6.98 -1.29 -6.62
CA GLU A 12 6.00 -2.03 -5.83
C GLU A 12 5.35 -1.13 -4.78
N ALA A 13 6.17 -0.42 -3.98
CA ALA A 13 5.66 0.50 -2.98
C ALA A 13 4.77 1.61 -3.58
N SER A 14 5.09 2.10 -4.78
CA SER A 14 4.29 3.11 -5.47
C SER A 14 2.92 2.58 -5.88
N LYS A 15 2.83 1.32 -6.32
CA LYS A 15 1.55 0.67 -6.63
C LYS A 15 0.69 0.51 -5.39
N HIS A 16 1.26 0.05 -4.28
CA HIS A 16 0.58 -0.05 -2.99
C HIS A 16 0.09 1.31 -2.49
N ALA A 17 0.94 2.35 -2.55
CA ALA A 17 0.53 3.70 -2.20
C ALA A 17 -0.63 4.20 -3.08
N SER A 18 -0.64 3.85 -4.36
CA SER A 18 -1.75 4.15 -5.27
C SER A 18 -3.05 3.44 -4.88
N LEU A 19 -2.98 2.15 -4.51
CA LEU A 19 -4.15 1.42 -4.00
C LEU A 19 -4.68 2.06 -2.72
N ILE A 20 -3.81 2.43 -1.78
CA ILE A 20 -4.22 3.12 -0.55
C ILE A 20 -4.94 4.43 -0.86
N ARG A 21 -4.40 5.26 -1.77
CA ARG A 21 -5.07 6.50 -2.19
C ARG A 21 -6.45 6.23 -2.78
N ALA A 22 -6.59 5.21 -3.62
CA ALA A 22 -7.89 4.82 -4.18
C ALA A 22 -8.89 4.37 -3.10
N LEU A 23 -8.44 3.58 -2.12
CA LEU A 23 -9.27 3.15 -0.99
C LEU A 23 -9.70 4.33 -0.12
N LEU A 24 -8.77 5.23 0.20
CA LEU A 24 -9.05 6.41 1.03
C LEU A 24 -9.97 7.42 0.33
N ALA A 25 -9.92 7.49 -1.00
CA ALA A 25 -10.80 8.33 -1.82
C ALA A 25 -12.18 7.69 -2.10
N HIS A 26 -12.43 6.45 -1.66
CA HIS A 26 -13.69 5.78 -1.91
C HIS A 26 -14.87 6.54 -1.27
N PRO A 27 -16.02 6.74 -1.94
CA PRO A 27 -17.13 7.56 -1.41
C PRO A 27 -17.70 7.10 -0.06
N SER A 28 -17.61 5.80 0.21
CA SER A 28 -18.02 5.18 1.50
C SER A 28 -16.93 5.19 2.58
N MET A 29 -15.72 5.65 2.26
CA MET A 29 -14.65 5.80 3.25
C MET A 29 -14.99 6.96 4.19
N ARG A 30 -14.83 6.74 5.49
CA ARG A 30 -14.88 7.81 6.50
C ARG A 30 -13.53 7.84 7.19
N LEU A 31 -12.97 9.04 7.33
CA LEU A 31 -11.67 9.24 7.93
C LEU A 31 -11.83 9.90 9.30
N ASN A 32 -10.98 9.51 10.25
CA ASN A 32 -10.83 10.18 11.52
C ASN A 32 -10.02 11.50 11.34
N PRO A 33 -9.91 12.35 12.38
CA PRO A 33 -9.13 13.60 12.31
C PRO A 33 -7.66 13.41 11.93
N GLU A 34 -7.10 12.22 12.16
CA GLU A 34 -5.73 11.84 11.80
C GLU A 34 -5.59 11.42 10.33
N GLY A 35 -6.69 11.40 9.55
CA GLY A 35 -6.70 11.01 8.15
C GLY A 35 -6.62 9.49 7.91
N LEU A 36 -6.89 8.68 8.94
CA LEU A 36 -6.94 7.22 8.86
C LEU A 36 -8.39 6.73 8.78
N PRO A 37 -8.65 5.52 8.25
CA PRO A 37 -9.99 4.95 8.21
C PRO A 37 -10.66 4.90 9.60
N ASP A 38 -11.88 5.41 9.70
CA ASP A 38 -12.72 5.32 10.88
C ASP A 38 -13.49 4.01 10.88
N ARG A 39 -13.16 3.12 11.83
CA ARG A 39 -13.75 1.79 11.97
C ARG A 39 -15.25 1.81 12.22
N SER A 40 -15.75 2.83 12.92
CA SER A 40 -17.15 2.88 13.35
C SER A 40 -18.08 3.35 12.22
N ASN A 41 -17.54 4.14 11.30
CA ASN A 41 -18.32 4.83 10.27
C ASN A 41 -18.02 4.37 8.83
N THR A 42 -17.04 3.48 8.65
CA THR A 42 -16.69 2.88 7.35
C THR A 42 -17.26 1.47 7.25
N PRO A 43 -17.82 1.03 6.10
CA PRO A 43 -18.22 -0.35 5.89
C PRO A 43 -17.10 -1.33 6.25
N SER A 44 -17.41 -2.39 7.00
CA SER A 44 -16.38 -3.24 7.63
C SER A 44 -15.37 -3.81 6.63
N THR A 45 -15.83 -4.26 5.45
CA THR A 45 -14.95 -4.78 4.39
C THR A 45 -14.00 -3.72 3.86
N LEU A 46 -14.49 -2.51 3.61
CA LEU A 46 -13.67 -1.39 3.16
C LEU A 46 -12.65 -0.99 4.22
N TYR A 47 -13.06 -0.90 5.49
CA TYR A 47 -12.16 -0.61 6.60
C TYR A 47 -11.07 -1.67 6.73
N ASN A 48 -11.42 -2.95 6.79
CA ASN A 48 -10.47 -4.04 6.99
C ASN A 48 -9.47 -4.14 5.83
N VAL A 49 -9.91 -3.91 4.58
CA VAL A 49 -9.02 -3.86 3.41
C VAL A 49 -8.07 -2.66 3.49
N ALA A 50 -8.58 -1.47 3.81
CA ALA A 50 -7.75 -0.28 3.93
C ALA A 50 -6.73 -0.38 5.09
N ASP A 51 -7.15 -0.85 6.26
CA ASP A 51 -6.25 -1.06 7.40
C ASP A 51 -5.16 -2.10 7.09
N PHE A 52 -5.55 -3.23 6.49
CA PHE A 52 -4.61 -4.27 6.07
C PHE A 52 -3.58 -3.74 5.07
N GLU A 53 -4.01 -2.95 4.10
CA GLU A 53 -3.15 -2.41 3.06
C GLU A 53 -2.21 -1.32 3.60
N ILE A 54 -2.73 -0.40 4.43
CA ILE A 54 -1.91 0.62 5.11
C ILE A 54 -0.86 -0.05 6.02
N SER A 55 -1.25 -1.09 6.75
CA SER A 55 -0.35 -1.89 7.58
C SER A 55 0.72 -2.60 6.74
N THR A 56 0.34 -3.15 5.59
CA THR A 56 1.26 -3.77 4.62
C THR A 56 2.29 -2.75 4.14
N TYR A 57 1.84 -1.59 3.67
CA TYR A 57 2.70 -0.51 3.21
C TYR A 57 3.67 -0.04 4.30
N LYS A 58 3.16 0.34 5.48
CA LYS A 58 3.98 0.93 6.55
C LYS A 58 4.95 -0.05 7.20
N LYS A 59 4.56 -1.32 7.37
CA LYS A 59 5.36 -2.30 8.14
C LYS A 59 6.29 -3.16 7.28
N TYR A 60 6.00 -3.28 5.99
CA TYR A 60 6.70 -4.22 5.11
C TYR A 60 7.40 -3.51 3.95
N LEU A 61 6.78 -2.50 3.33
CA LEU A 61 7.35 -1.82 2.16
C LEU A 61 8.15 -0.58 2.54
N LEU A 62 7.61 0.32 3.36
CA LEU A 62 8.32 1.54 3.75
C LEU A 62 9.69 1.27 4.41
N PRO A 63 9.87 0.24 5.27
CA PRO A 63 11.17 -0.03 5.89
C PRO A 63 12.26 -0.50 4.92
N ILE A 64 11.90 -0.93 3.70
CA ILE A 64 12.86 -1.38 2.68
C ILE A 64 13.17 -0.30 1.64
N LEU A 65 12.65 0.91 1.84
CA LEU A 65 12.91 2.12 1.06
C LEU A 65 13.87 3.06 1.81
N PRO A 66 14.36 4.13 1.15
CA PRO A 66 15.10 5.19 1.81
C PRO A 66 14.32 5.81 2.98
N PRO A 67 15.01 6.35 4.00
CA PRO A 67 14.38 7.09 5.08
C PRO A 67 13.47 8.21 4.55
N ASP A 68 12.29 8.35 5.15
CA ASP A 68 11.30 9.36 4.78
C ASP A 68 10.89 9.34 3.28
N ALA A 69 11.01 8.19 2.58
CA ALA A 69 10.72 8.12 1.14
C ALA A 69 9.32 8.65 0.76
N GLU A 70 8.32 8.41 1.61
CA GLU A 70 6.93 8.91 1.43
C GLU A 70 6.79 10.43 1.58
N LYS A 71 7.75 11.12 2.20
CA LYS A 71 7.81 12.60 2.30
C LYS A 71 8.62 13.23 1.17
N ASN A 72 9.35 12.42 0.40
CA ASN A 72 10.24 12.86 -0.67
C ASN A 72 9.75 12.42 -2.06
N SER A 73 8.68 11.64 -2.14
CA SER A 73 8.05 11.19 -3.39
C SER A 73 6.54 11.20 -3.29
N LYS A 74 5.90 11.90 -4.23
CA LYS A 74 4.44 11.91 -4.38
C LYS A 74 3.90 10.52 -4.70
N ALA A 75 4.66 9.72 -5.44
CA ALA A 75 4.27 8.36 -5.80
C ALA A 75 4.09 7.48 -4.55
N LEU A 76 4.91 7.70 -3.52
CA LEU A 76 4.91 6.96 -2.26
C LEU A 76 4.01 7.60 -1.18
N ALA A 77 3.62 8.86 -1.33
CA ALA A 77 2.77 9.54 -0.37
C ALA A 77 1.33 8.98 -0.37
N ILE A 78 0.88 8.45 0.76
CA ILE A 78 -0.49 7.90 0.90
C ILE A 78 -1.53 8.94 1.32
N ALA A 79 -1.08 10.08 1.85
CA ALA A 79 -1.92 11.20 2.24
C ALA A 79 -1.29 12.50 1.74
N LYS A 80 -2.12 13.46 1.31
CA LYS A 80 -1.68 14.77 0.83
C LYS A 80 -0.57 14.69 -0.23
N ALA A 81 -0.66 13.72 -1.14
CA ALA A 81 0.36 13.46 -2.14
C ALA A 81 0.68 14.70 -3.00
N ASP A 82 -0.30 15.56 -3.26
CA ASP A 82 -0.10 16.78 -4.02
C ASP A 82 0.77 17.83 -3.30
N GLU A 83 0.79 17.81 -1.96
CA GLU A 83 1.58 18.71 -1.10
C GLU A 83 3.04 18.23 -0.93
N VAL A 84 3.35 16.99 -1.32
CA VAL A 84 4.70 16.44 -1.17
C VAL A 84 5.68 17.09 -2.15
N LYS A 85 6.80 17.58 -1.63
CA LYS A 85 7.89 18.12 -2.43
C LYS A 85 8.83 17.00 -2.85
N GLU A 86 8.86 16.72 -4.16
CA GLU A 86 9.76 15.72 -4.75
C GLU A 86 11.22 16.04 -4.46
N ASN A 87 11.96 15.04 -4.00
CA ASN A 87 13.39 15.14 -3.78
C ASN A 87 14.12 13.86 -4.20
N ALA A 88 14.44 13.78 -5.49
CA ALA A 88 15.06 12.60 -6.09
C ALA A 88 16.45 12.28 -5.51
N SER A 89 17.19 13.25 -4.97
CA SER A 89 18.51 13.00 -4.38
C SER A 89 18.44 12.21 -3.08
N LEU A 90 17.28 12.15 -2.42
CA LEU A 90 17.03 11.32 -1.24
C LEU A 90 16.44 9.94 -1.58
N LEU A 91 16.32 9.63 -2.88
CA LEU A 91 15.74 8.39 -3.41
C LEU A 91 16.70 7.65 -4.34
N THR A 92 17.99 8.00 -4.29
CA THR A 92 19.05 7.33 -5.06
C THR A 92 19.30 5.92 -4.52
N ASP A 93 19.85 5.04 -5.37
CA ASP A 93 20.04 3.63 -5.06
C ASP A 93 20.90 3.38 -3.80
N ASP A 94 21.87 4.26 -3.52
CA ASP A 94 22.74 4.21 -2.35
C ASP A 94 22.01 4.52 -1.03
N MET A 95 20.87 5.22 -1.10
CA MET A 95 20.02 5.50 0.05
C MET A 95 19.13 4.32 0.44
N TYR A 96 18.98 3.31 -0.43
CA TYR A 96 18.17 2.15 -0.12
C TYR A 96 18.87 1.26 0.90
N PRO A 97 18.15 0.74 1.89
CA PRO A 97 18.72 -0.23 2.82
C PRO A 97 19.14 -1.50 2.08
N ARG A 98 20.20 -2.14 2.57
CA ARG A 98 20.62 -3.46 2.08
C ARG A 98 19.59 -4.51 2.46
N MET A 99 19.22 -5.37 1.51
CA MET A 99 18.16 -6.36 1.74
C MET A 99 18.57 -7.52 2.68
N ASN A 100 19.87 -7.75 2.85
CA ASN A 100 20.40 -8.84 3.68
C ASN A 100 20.48 -8.52 5.18
N VAL A 101 19.95 -7.36 5.63
CA VAL A 101 19.92 -6.96 7.04
C VAL A 101 18.49 -6.76 7.52
N GLY A 102 18.28 -6.84 8.84
CA GLY A 102 17.04 -6.38 9.49
C GLY A 102 15.77 -7.13 9.12
N GLY A 103 15.88 -8.35 8.56
CA GLY A 103 14.71 -9.13 8.12
C GLY A 103 14.01 -8.56 6.89
N PHE A 104 14.71 -7.80 6.04
CA PHE A 104 14.11 -7.09 4.92
C PHE A 104 13.70 -8.01 3.75
N MET A 105 14.39 -9.13 3.55
CA MET A 105 13.95 -10.15 2.59
C MET A 105 12.63 -10.80 3.00
N GLU A 106 12.45 -11.03 4.30
CA GLU A 106 11.20 -11.55 4.88
C GLU A 106 10.09 -10.51 4.70
N LYS A 107 10.37 -9.23 4.96
CA LYS A 107 9.39 -8.15 4.71
C LYS A 107 8.95 -8.10 3.25
N TRP A 108 9.89 -8.22 2.31
CA TRP A 108 9.58 -8.26 0.89
C TRP A 108 8.70 -9.47 0.54
N THR A 109 9.08 -10.66 1.00
CA THR A 109 8.33 -11.90 0.73
C THR A 109 6.92 -11.84 1.32
N ASP A 110 6.79 -11.31 2.54
CA ASP A 110 5.49 -11.10 3.19
C ASP A 110 4.64 -10.08 2.42
N ALA A 111 5.24 -8.98 1.93
CA ALA A 111 4.53 -7.99 1.12
C ALA A 111 3.97 -8.62 -0.17
N VAL A 112 4.75 -9.46 -0.86
CA VAL A 112 4.28 -10.20 -2.05
C VAL A 112 3.09 -11.11 -1.70
N GLY A 113 3.18 -11.87 -0.60
CA GLY A 113 2.06 -12.72 -0.16
C GLY A 113 0.80 -11.91 0.20
N ARG A 114 0.97 -10.78 0.88
CA ARG A 114 -0.11 -9.83 1.23
C ARG A 114 -0.75 -9.22 -0.02
N THR A 115 0.03 -8.96 -1.07
CA THR A 115 -0.45 -8.46 -2.36
C THR A 115 -1.40 -9.44 -3.03
N VAL A 116 -1.04 -10.73 -3.05
CA VAL A 116 -1.93 -11.78 -3.57
C VAL A 116 -3.23 -11.83 -2.76
N MET A 117 -3.15 -11.74 -1.44
CA MET A 117 -4.33 -11.74 -0.58
C MET A 117 -5.24 -10.53 -0.87
N ILE A 118 -4.71 -9.31 -0.81
CA ILE A 118 -5.51 -8.09 -0.91
C ILE A 118 -6.16 -7.92 -2.28
N THR A 119 -5.41 -8.20 -3.35
CA THR A 119 -5.94 -8.14 -4.73
C THR A 119 -7.05 -9.17 -4.92
N SER A 120 -6.89 -10.37 -4.35
CA SER A 120 -7.92 -11.40 -4.44
C SER A 120 -9.21 -11.03 -3.70
N ILE A 121 -9.13 -10.30 -2.58
CA ILE A 121 -10.30 -9.82 -1.84
C ILE A 121 -11.01 -8.71 -2.59
N ILE A 122 -10.25 -7.76 -3.16
CA ILE A 122 -10.83 -6.65 -3.91
C ILE A 122 -11.51 -7.14 -5.19
N LEU A 123 -10.90 -8.10 -5.89
CA LEU A 123 -11.33 -8.54 -7.22
C LEU A 123 -12.32 -9.73 -7.20
N ASP A 124 -12.40 -10.52 -6.13
CA ASP A 124 -13.34 -11.64 -5.99
C ASP A 124 -14.23 -11.47 -4.75
N ALA A 125 -15.50 -11.13 -4.98
CA ALA A 125 -16.49 -10.93 -3.93
C ALA A 125 -16.64 -12.14 -2.98
N ARG A 126 -16.38 -13.36 -3.44
CA ARG A 126 -16.46 -14.56 -2.61
C ARG A 126 -15.39 -14.61 -1.52
N LYS A 127 -14.26 -13.94 -1.74
CA LYS A 127 -13.15 -13.86 -0.78
C LYS A 127 -13.32 -12.75 0.25
N GLN A 128 -14.25 -11.82 0.02
CA GLN A 128 -14.52 -10.69 0.92
C GLN A 128 -15.19 -11.09 2.24
N ILE A 129 -15.77 -12.29 2.31
CA ILE A 129 -16.34 -12.82 3.56
C ILE A 129 -15.31 -12.88 4.69
N LEU A 130 -14.04 -13.09 4.36
CA LEU A 130 -12.93 -13.08 5.32
C LEU A 130 -12.64 -11.69 5.89
N PHE A 131 -13.16 -10.64 5.27
CA PHE A 131 -12.88 -9.23 5.59
C PHE A 131 -14.13 -8.46 6.02
N GLY A 132 -15.28 -9.10 6.24
CA GLY A 132 -16.49 -8.44 6.77
C GLY A 132 -17.74 -8.58 5.89
N GLY A 133 -17.63 -9.22 4.73
CA GLY A 133 -18.76 -9.48 3.84
C GLY A 133 -18.61 -8.81 2.47
N VAL A 134 -19.63 -8.97 1.63
CA VAL A 134 -19.59 -8.47 0.25
C VAL A 134 -19.64 -6.93 0.23
N PHE A 135 -18.76 -6.33 -0.57
CA PHE A 135 -18.62 -4.89 -0.76
C PHE A 135 -18.20 -4.59 -2.21
N ASP A 136 -18.82 -3.59 -2.82
CA ASP A 136 -18.39 -3.09 -4.12
C ASP A 136 -17.35 -1.99 -3.93
N PHE A 137 -16.11 -2.30 -4.31
CA PHE A 137 -14.97 -1.38 -4.24
C PHE A 137 -14.97 -0.30 -5.32
N GLY A 138 -15.85 -0.41 -6.32
CA GLY A 138 -15.82 0.47 -7.49
C GLY A 138 -14.60 0.26 -8.39
N GLU A 139 -14.59 0.92 -9.55
CA GLU A 139 -13.60 0.59 -10.58
C GLU A 139 -12.20 1.15 -10.29
N ALA A 140 -12.09 2.35 -9.71
CA ALA A 140 -10.80 2.95 -9.38
C ALA A 140 -9.96 2.07 -8.43
N VAL A 141 -10.60 1.44 -7.43
CA VAL A 141 -9.92 0.52 -6.50
C VAL A 141 -9.58 -0.80 -7.20
N LYS A 142 -10.48 -1.31 -8.05
CA LYS A 142 -10.23 -2.54 -8.83
C LYS A 142 -9.08 -2.37 -9.82
N GLU A 143 -8.99 -1.23 -10.51
CA GLU A 143 -7.88 -0.90 -11.41
C GLU A 143 -6.55 -0.83 -10.65
N ALA A 144 -6.51 -0.13 -9.50
CA ALA A 144 -5.32 -0.08 -8.67
C ALA A 144 -4.90 -1.47 -8.15
N ALA A 145 -5.86 -2.32 -7.80
CA ALA A 145 -5.60 -3.70 -7.40
C ALA A 145 -5.09 -4.58 -8.56
N ARG A 146 -5.59 -4.39 -9.79
CA ARG A 146 -5.05 -5.11 -10.97
C ARG A 146 -3.62 -4.69 -11.27
N ALA A 147 -3.25 -3.43 -11.06
CA ALA A 147 -1.89 -2.95 -11.27
C ALA A 147 -0.84 -3.57 -10.32
N LEU A 148 -1.29 -4.11 -9.19
CA LEU A 148 -0.47 -4.87 -8.23
C LEU A 148 -0.23 -6.32 -8.65
N GLN A 149 -0.99 -6.85 -9.60
CA GLN A 149 -0.76 -8.20 -10.09
C GLN A 149 0.52 -8.22 -10.96
N PRO A 150 1.35 -9.28 -10.86
CA PRO A 150 2.56 -9.44 -11.66
C PRO A 150 2.26 -9.67 -13.15
#